data_AF-A0A383UU23-F1
#
_entry.id   AF-A0A383UU23-F1
#
_cell.length_a   1.000
_cell.length_b   1.000
_cell.length_c   1.000
_cell.angle_alpha   90.00
_cell.angle_beta   90.00
_cell.angle_gamma   90.00
#
_symmetry.space_group_name_H-M   'P 1'
#
loop_
_entity.id
_entity.type
_entity.pdbx_description
1 polymer ?
#
loop_
_entity_poly.entity_id
_entity_poly.type
_entity_poly.pdbx_seq_one_letter_code
_entity_poly.pdbx_strand_id
1 'polypeptide(L)'
;MCLTSLVVILQSASFFVTIFATFTTSHINEEAKRFDCEDRQFLPEEYKRLKRLELTGSVNELGLTIDDIYKNLLQDKSDYRICAFKDENDAYYRFFELADSGQSERLDSGCPVHTYILVTDHYDRANAVIKRKTIYEGQRSPKVTYSICEIR
;
A
#
# COMPACT_ATOMS: atom_id res chain seq x y z
N MET A 1 -10.67 67.97 -14.29
CA MET A 1 -11.06 66.62 -14.75
C MET A 1 -9.94 65.67 -14.38
N CYS A 2 -10.12 64.84 -13.36
CA CYS A 2 -9.12 63.86 -12.93
C CYS A 2 -9.33 62.57 -13.74
N LEU A 3 -8.37 62.23 -14.61
CA LEU A 3 -8.30 60.89 -15.21
C LEU A 3 -7.63 59.96 -14.19
N THR A 4 -8.42 59.07 -13.63
CA THR A 4 -7.99 58.01 -12.72
C THR A 4 -7.07 57.05 -13.45
N SER A 5 -5.83 56.91 -12.95
CA SER A 5 -4.87 55.91 -13.44
C SER A 5 -5.34 54.53 -12.99
N LEU A 6 -5.76 53.70 -13.94
CA LEU A 6 -6.16 52.32 -13.71
C LEU A 6 -4.88 51.48 -13.66
N VAL A 7 -4.32 51.31 -12.45
CA VAL A 7 -3.20 50.39 -12.22
C VAL A 7 -3.74 48.97 -12.32
N VAL A 8 -3.49 48.31 -13.44
CA VAL A 8 -3.75 46.88 -13.60
C VAL A 8 -2.61 46.13 -12.90
N ILE A 9 -2.82 45.75 -11.65
CA ILE A 9 -1.94 44.80 -10.95
C ILE A 9 -2.22 43.43 -11.55
N LEU A 10 -1.38 43.02 -12.49
CA LEU A 10 -1.38 41.66 -13.00
C LEU A 10 -0.82 40.75 -11.89
N GLN A 11 -1.68 40.27 -10.99
CA GLN A 11 -1.33 39.18 -10.09
C GLN A 11 -1.17 37.91 -10.94
N SER A 12 0.06 37.67 -11.41
CA SER A 12 0.47 36.35 -11.84
C SER A 12 0.39 35.44 -10.61
N ALA A 13 -0.77 34.80 -10.42
CA ALA A 13 -0.84 33.58 -9.64
C ALA A 13 0.06 32.59 -10.37
N SER A 14 1.31 32.54 -9.93
CA SER A 14 2.28 31.55 -10.36
C SER A 14 1.69 30.22 -9.90
N PHE A 15 0.98 29.54 -10.81
CA PHE A 15 0.61 28.16 -10.62
C PHE A 15 1.93 27.39 -10.68
N PHE A 16 2.65 27.38 -9.56
CA PHE A 16 3.59 26.33 -9.25
C PHE A 16 2.74 25.07 -9.15
N VAL A 17 2.45 24.46 -10.31
CA VAL A 17 2.16 23.06 -10.38
C VAL A 17 3.46 22.42 -9.92
N THR A 18 3.57 22.16 -8.62
CA THR A 18 4.52 21.18 -8.12
C THR A 18 4.10 19.88 -8.78
N ILE A 19 4.69 19.61 -9.95
CA ILE A 19 4.78 18.27 -10.50
C ILE A 19 5.61 17.52 -9.47
N PHE A 20 4.93 17.00 -8.45
CA PHE A 20 5.49 15.99 -7.59
C PHE A 20 5.76 14.82 -8.52
N ALA A 21 7.03 14.68 -8.89
CA ALA A 21 7.53 13.41 -9.36
C ALA A 21 7.25 12.45 -8.21
N THR A 22 6.19 11.63 -8.35
CA THR A 22 6.10 10.37 -7.61
C THR A 22 7.46 9.73 -7.82
N PHE A 23 8.24 9.55 -6.75
CA PHE A 23 9.54 8.91 -6.83
C PHE A 23 9.31 7.50 -7.37
N THR A 24 9.40 7.34 -8.68
CA THR A 24 9.46 6.04 -9.33
C THR A 24 10.85 5.54 -9.02
N THR A 25 11.00 4.80 -7.91
CA THR A 25 12.24 4.10 -7.65
C THR A 25 12.56 3.26 -8.89
N SER A 26 13.79 3.35 -9.38
CA SER A 26 14.25 2.52 -10.50
C SER A 26 13.95 1.06 -10.18
N HIS A 27 13.51 0.27 -11.16
CA HIS A 27 13.18 -1.14 -11.00
C HIS A 27 14.22 -1.85 -10.12
N ILE A 28 13.87 -2.13 -8.86
CA ILE A 28 14.75 -2.84 -7.93
C ILE A 28 14.82 -4.28 -8.43
N ASN A 29 16.03 -4.84 -8.52
CA ASN A 29 16.20 -6.23 -8.89
C ASN A 29 15.36 -7.11 -7.95
N GLU A 30 14.58 -8.04 -8.51
CA GLU A 30 13.76 -9.02 -7.78
C GLU A 30 14.49 -9.67 -6.60
N GLU A 31 15.78 -9.95 -6.76
CA GLU A 31 16.63 -10.58 -5.73
C GLU A 31 17.12 -9.61 -4.65
N ALA A 32 16.96 -8.31 -4.87
CA ALA A 32 17.29 -7.26 -3.92
C ALA A 32 16.04 -6.73 -3.17
N LYS A 33 14.82 -6.98 -3.68
CA LYS A 33 13.57 -6.45 -3.11
C LYS A 33 13.31 -7.00 -1.70
N ARG A 34 13.35 -6.12 -0.70
CA ARG A 34 12.97 -6.46 0.68
C ARG A 34 11.74 -5.66 1.06
N PHE A 35 10.84 -6.28 1.82
CA PHE A 35 9.66 -5.60 2.34
C PHE A 35 9.79 -5.44 3.85
N ASP A 36 9.77 -4.21 4.34
CA ASP A 36 9.83 -3.86 5.75
C ASP A 36 8.44 -3.44 6.24
N CYS A 37 7.82 -4.28 7.06
CA CYS A 37 6.46 -4.11 7.58
C CYS A 37 6.44 -3.57 9.02
N GLU A 38 7.50 -2.84 9.42
CA GLU A 38 7.76 -2.29 10.77
C GLU A 38 8.13 -3.36 11.81
N ASP A 39 7.32 -4.40 11.96
CA ASP A 39 7.51 -5.51 12.91
C ASP A 39 8.15 -6.74 12.29
N ARG A 40 8.16 -6.83 10.96
CA ARG A 40 8.68 -7.97 10.22
C ARG A 40 9.27 -7.52 8.90
N GLN A 41 10.44 -8.06 8.59
CA GLN A 41 11.06 -7.94 7.28
C GLN A 41 10.83 -9.23 6.49
N PHE A 42 10.45 -9.11 5.22
CA PHE A 42 10.39 -10.23 4.28
C PHE A 42 11.53 -10.13 3.28
N LEU A 43 12.35 -11.17 3.23
CA LEU A 43 13.41 -11.33 2.25
C LEU A 43 12.91 -12.06 0.99
N PRO A 44 13.56 -11.86 -0.17
CA PRO A 44 13.22 -12.54 -1.44
C PRO A 44 13.00 -14.04 -1.32
N GLU A 45 13.89 -14.74 -0.64
CA GLU A 45 13.81 -16.18 -0.48
C GLU A 45 12.64 -16.62 0.40
N GLU A 46 12.20 -15.75 1.31
CA GLU A 46 11.16 -16.07 2.29
C GLU A 46 9.78 -16.01 1.62
N TYR A 47 9.41 -14.87 1.03
CA TYR A 47 8.10 -14.74 0.38
C TYR A 47 7.97 -15.58 -0.92
N LYS A 48 9.09 -16.09 -1.46
CA LYS A 48 9.10 -17.10 -2.53
C LYS A 48 8.84 -18.52 -2.03
N ARG A 49 9.19 -18.84 -0.78
CA ARG A 49 9.03 -20.18 -0.19
C ARG A 49 7.76 -20.33 0.64
N LEU A 50 7.26 -19.24 1.23
CA LEU A 50 6.03 -19.27 2.01
C LEU A 50 4.86 -19.78 1.19
N LYS A 51 3.98 -20.55 1.84
CA LYS A 51 2.76 -21.04 1.21
C LYS A 51 1.86 -19.85 0.87
N ARG A 52 1.48 -19.76 -0.40
CA ARG A 52 0.64 -18.69 -0.95
C ARG A 52 -0.80 -19.19 -1.09
N LEU A 53 -1.73 -18.47 -0.49
CA LEU A 53 -3.16 -18.68 -0.68
C LEU A 53 -3.72 -17.52 -1.48
N GLU A 54 -4.12 -17.78 -2.73
CA GLU A 54 -4.67 -16.74 -3.58
C GLU A 54 -5.99 -16.20 -3.00
N LEU A 55 -6.07 -14.89 -2.84
CA LEU A 55 -7.24 -14.19 -2.36
C LEU A 55 -8.09 -13.80 -3.57
N THR A 56 -9.22 -14.48 -3.73
CA THR A 56 -10.22 -14.17 -4.76
C THR A 56 -11.54 -13.78 -4.11
N GLY A 57 -12.22 -12.78 -4.66
CA GLY A 57 -13.53 -12.31 -4.18
C GLY A 57 -13.47 -11.22 -3.09
N SER A 58 -14.59 -11.06 -2.40
CA SER A 58 -14.75 -10.03 -1.35
C SER A 58 -14.04 -10.44 -0.06
N VAL A 59 -13.41 -9.46 0.60
CA VAL A 59 -12.74 -9.64 1.89
C VAL A 59 -13.47 -9.00 3.06
N ASN A 60 -14.63 -8.38 2.83
CA ASN A 60 -15.48 -7.85 3.89
C ASN A 60 -16.97 -7.87 3.53
N GLU A 61 -17.80 -7.50 4.51
CA GLU A 61 -19.26 -7.42 4.39
C GLU A 61 -19.74 -6.36 3.39
N LEU A 62 -18.88 -5.39 3.05
CA LEU A 62 -19.17 -4.32 2.10
C LEU A 62 -18.92 -4.74 0.64
N GLY A 63 -18.45 -5.97 0.40
CA GLY A 63 -18.15 -6.43 -0.96
C GLY A 63 -16.79 -5.97 -1.50
N LEU A 64 -15.94 -5.33 -0.68
CA LEU A 64 -14.65 -4.83 -1.13
C LEU A 64 -13.67 -5.98 -1.38
N THR A 65 -12.94 -5.87 -2.49
CA THR A 65 -11.84 -6.79 -2.81
C THR A 65 -10.51 -6.27 -2.24
N ILE A 66 -9.47 -7.13 -2.21
CA ILE A 66 -8.12 -6.66 -1.88
C ILE A 66 -7.61 -5.67 -2.92
N ASP A 67 -8.01 -5.80 -4.19
CA ASP A 67 -7.65 -4.85 -5.24
C ASP A 67 -8.18 -3.43 -4.93
N ASP A 68 -9.42 -3.30 -4.47
CA ASP A 68 -9.99 -2.02 -4.05
C ASP A 68 -9.18 -1.42 -2.88
N ILE A 69 -8.85 -2.25 -1.89
CA ILE A 69 -8.04 -1.84 -0.74
C ILE A 69 -6.65 -1.40 -1.20
N TYR A 70 -6.00 -2.18 -2.07
CA TYR A 70 -4.68 -1.88 -2.59
C TYR A 70 -4.66 -0.55 -3.35
N LYS A 71 -5.60 -0.34 -4.27
CA LYS A 71 -5.76 0.93 -5.00
C LYS A 71 -5.98 2.12 -4.07
N ASN A 72 -6.76 1.96 -3.01
CA ASN A 72 -6.96 3.01 -2.01
C ASN A 72 -5.66 3.33 -1.24
N LEU A 73 -4.90 2.30 -0.87
CA LEU A 73 -3.60 2.48 -0.20
C LEU A 73 -2.61 3.22 -1.11
N LEU A 74 -2.57 2.89 -2.40
CA LEU A 74 -1.71 3.59 -3.37
C LEU A 74 -2.06 5.06 -3.59
N GLN A 75 -3.31 5.45 -3.30
CA GLN A 75 -3.75 6.84 -3.42
C GLN A 75 -3.40 7.68 -2.19
N ASP A 76 -2.91 7.08 -1.10
CA ASP A 76 -2.50 7.81 0.09
C ASP A 76 -1.21 8.60 -0.18
N LYS A 77 -1.38 9.86 -0.57
CA LYS A 77 -0.28 10.79 -0.88
C LYS A 77 0.55 11.19 0.35
N SER A 78 0.11 10.83 1.56
CA SER A 78 0.84 11.16 2.79
C SER A 78 1.93 10.14 3.13
N ASP A 79 1.86 8.92 2.56
CA ASP A 79 2.85 7.88 2.81
C ASP A 79 3.89 7.81 1.67
N TYR A 80 5.01 8.49 1.89
CA TYR A 80 6.16 8.51 0.99
C TYR A 80 6.92 7.19 0.92
N ARG A 81 6.58 6.20 1.77
CA ARG A 81 7.20 4.86 1.79
C ARG A 81 6.56 3.91 0.79
N ILE A 82 5.45 4.31 0.17
CA ILE A 82 4.72 3.51 -0.80
C ILE A 82 5.48 3.51 -2.13
N CYS A 83 6.30 2.49 -2.34
CA CYS A 83 6.78 2.10 -3.65
C CYS A 83 5.91 0.94 -4.14
N ALA A 84 4.88 1.20 -4.93
CA ALA A 84 4.35 0.16 -5.81
C ALA A 84 4.94 0.40 -7.19
N PHE A 85 5.48 -0.65 -7.80
CA PHE A 85 5.98 -0.52 -9.17
C PHE A 85 4.78 -0.36 -10.08
N LYS A 86 4.66 0.83 -10.66
CA LYS A 86 3.74 1.10 -11.77
C LYS A 86 4.36 0.54 -13.04
N ASP A 87 3.87 -0.58 -13.53
CA ASP A 87 4.29 -1.13 -14.83
C ASP A 87 3.27 -0.67 -15.90
N GLU A 88 3.69 -0.50 -17.15
CA GLU A 88 2.78 -0.10 -18.24
C GLU A 88 1.62 -1.10 -18.43
N ASN A 89 1.77 -2.32 -17.89
CA ASN A 89 0.78 -3.39 -17.84
C ASN A 89 0.13 -3.60 -16.45
N ASP A 90 -0.15 -2.52 -15.70
CA ASP A 90 -0.83 -2.50 -14.39
C ASP A 90 -2.20 -3.21 -14.30
N ALA A 91 -2.70 -3.84 -15.37
CA ALA A 91 -4.08 -4.30 -15.45
C ALA A 91 -4.38 -5.57 -14.61
N TYR A 92 -3.38 -6.30 -14.12
CA TYR A 92 -3.62 -7.58 -13.43
C TYR A 92 -2.68 -7.82 -12.25
N TYR A 93 -3.05 -7.28 -11.08
CA TYR A 93 -2.46 -7.68 -9.81
C TYR A 93 -3.09 -8.98 -9.31
N ARG A 94 -2.26 -9.84 -8.73
CA ARG A 94 -2.68 -11.03 -7.97
C ARG A 94 -2.31 -10.87 -6.51
N PHE A 95 -3.17 -11.38 -5.64
CA PHE A 95 -3.07 -11.18 -4.20
C PHE A 95 -2.98 -12.53 -3.52
N PHE A 96 -1.92 -12.73 -2.73
CA PHE A 96 -1.67 -13.99 -2.04
C PHE A 96 -1.48 -13.75 -0.55
N GLU A 97 -2.32 -14.34 0.29
CA GLU A 97 -2.03 -14.41 1.71
C GLU A 97 -0.81 -15.31 1.94
N LEU A 98 0.18 -14.79 2.65
CA LEU A 98 1.38 -15.52 3.05
C LEU A 98 1.00 -16.35 4.29
N ALA A 99 0.60 -17.60 4.09
CA ALA A 99 0.21 -18.50 5.17
C ALA A 99 1.36 -18.70 6.15
N ASP A 100 1.02 -18.93 7.42
CA ASP A 100 1.96 -19.18 8.52
C ASP A 100 2.95 -18.01 8.82
N SER A 101 2.75 -16.85 8.19
CA SER A 101 3.50 -15.62 8.48
C SER A 101 2.85 -14.74 9.56
N GLY A 102 1.71 -15.17 10.09
CA GLY A 102 0.95 -14.37 11.05
C GLY A 102 1.68 -14.17 12.38
N GLN A 103 1.59 -12.96 12.92
CA GLN A 103 2.06 -12.65 14.27
C GLN A 103 0.86 -12.21 15.12
N SER A 104 0.79 -12.65 16.37
CA SER A 104 -0.20 -12.17 17.33
C SER A 104 0.50 -11.63 18.56
N GLU A 105 0.03 -10.48 19.04
CA GLU A 105 0.47 -9.88 20.28
C GLU A 105 -0.73 -9.72 21.21
N ARG A 106 -0.55 -9.93 22.51
CA ARG A 106 -1.59 -9.61 23.50
C ARG A 106 -1.38 -8.20 23.99
N LEU A 107 -2.37 -7.34 23.77
CA LEU A 107 -2.42 -5.98 24.32
C LEU A 107 -3.63 -5.85 25.24
N ASP A 108 -3.58 -4.87 26.15
CA ASP A 108 -4.73 -4.56 27.03
C ASP A 108 -5.98 -4.15 26.23
N SER A 109 -5.79 -3.68 25.00
CA SER A 109 -6.84 -3.29 24.05
C SER A 109 -7.36 -4.43 23.16
N GLY A 110 -6.88 -5.67 23.34
CA GLY A 110 -7.31 -6.84 22.57
C GLY A 110 -6.14 -7.67 22.03
N CYS A 111 -6.45 -8.65 21.17
CA CYS A 111 -5.43 -9.48 20.52
C CYS A 111 -5.27 -9.04 19.06
N PRO A 112 -4.36 -8.10 18.74
CA PRO A 112 -3.99 -7.84 17.36
C PRO A 112 -3.37 -9.08 16.71
N VAL A 113 -3.91 -9.45 15.55
CA VAL A 113 -3.35 -10.45 14.65
C VAL A 113 -2.90 -9.73 13.39
N HIS A 114 -1.61 -9.82 13.10
CA HIS A 114 -1.00 -9.34 11.87
C HIS A 114 -0.93 -10.51 10.88
N THR A 115 -1.42 -10.27 9.66
CA THR A 115 -1.30 -11.17 8.51
C THR A 115 -0.74 -10.38 7.34
N TYR A 116 -0.10 -11.06 6.39
CA TYR A 116 0.61 -10.40 5.30
C TYR A 116 0.13 -10.94 3.96
N ILE A 117 -0.07 -10.03 3.02
CA ILE A 117 -0.60 -10.31 1.69
C ILE A 117 0.43 -9.84 0.67
N LEU A 118 1.00 -10.78 -0.09
CA LEU A 118 1.89 -10.50 -1.20
C LEU A 118 1.07 -10.07 -2.41
N VAL A 119 1.44 -8.94 -2.99
CA VAL A 119 0.92 -8.45 -4.27
C VAL A 119 1.94 -8.78 -5.34
N THR A 120 1.53 -9.49 -6.37
CA THR A 120 2.36 -9.75 -7.55
C THR A 120 1.75 -9.13 -8.79
N ASP A 121 2.59 -8.85 -9.78
CA ASP A 121 2.11 -8.52 -11.12
C ASP A 121 1.70 -9.77 -11.92
N HIS A 122 1.40 -9.57 -13.20
CA HIS A 122 1.02 -10.63 -14.12
C HIS A 122 2.16 -11.60 -14.46
N TYR A 123 3.42 -11.24 -14.18
CA TYR A 123 4.60 -12.10 -14.34
C TYR A 123 5.00 -12.83 -13.04
N ASP A 124 4.17 -12.76 -11.98
CA ASP A 124 4.46 -13.31 -10.64
C ASP A 124 5.65 -12.63 -9.94
N ARG A 125 6.01 -11.42 -10.38
CA ARG A 125 7.04 -10.61 -9.75
C ARG A 125 6.46 -9.91 -8.53
N ALA A 126 7.20 -9.90 -7.43
CA ALA A 126 6.75 -9.27 -6.19
C ALA A 126 6.67 -7.74 -6.39
N ASN A 127 5.48 -7.18 -6.21
CA ASN A 127 5.21 -5.76 -6.37
C ASN A 127 5.16 -5.06 -5.01
N ALA A 128 4.35 -5.57 -4.08
CA ALA A 128 4.17 -5.00 -2.74
C ALA A 128 3.85 -6.09 -1.72
N VAL A 129 3.97 -5.76 -0.43
CA VAL A 129 3.38 -6.55 0.66
C VAL A 129 2.44 -5.64 1.44
N ILE A 130 1.21 -6.11 1.65
CA ILE A 130 0.20 -5.45 2.45
C ILE A 130 0.16 -6.13 3.82
N LYS A 131 0.29 -5.35 4.89
CA LYS A 131 0.05 -5.78 6.26
C LYS A 131 -1.43 -5.58 6.58
N ARG A 132 -2.11 -6.66 6.97
CA ARG A 132 -3.48 -6.65 7.48
C ARG A 132 -3.45 -6.88 8.99
N LYS A 133 -3.87 -5.87 9.74
CA LYS A 133 -4.02 -5.94 11.20
C LYS A 133 -5.49 -6.13 11.55
N THR A 134 -5.79 -7.20 12.27
CA THR A 134 -7.12 -7.52 12.78
C THR A 134 -7.10 -7.48 14.30
N ILE A 135 -7.91 -6.61 14.90
CA ILE A 135 -8.02 -6.47 16.36
C ILE A 135 -9.32 -7.12 16.82
N TYR A 136 -9.20 -8.14 17.67
CA TYR A 136 -10.33 -8.80 18.32
C TYR A 136 -10.58 -8.17 19.70
N GLU A 137 -11.69 -7.44 19.84
CA GLU A 137 -12.15 -6.81 21.09
C GLU A 137 -13.42 -7.51 21.62
N GLY A 138 -13.25 -8.63 22.33
CA GLY A 138 -14.36 -9.35 22.97
C GLY A 138 -15.44 -9.82 21.97
N GLN A 139 -16.69 -9.39 22.17
CA GLN A 139 -17.85 -9.77 21.33
C GLN A 139 -18.12 -8.82 20.15
N ARG A 140 -17.32 -7.77 19.96
CA ARG A 140 -17.52 -6.84 18.83
C ARG A 140 -16.97 -7.43 17.53
N SER A 141 -17.49 -6.95 16.40
CA SER A 141 -16.92 -7.26 15.10
C SER A 141 -15.44 -6.83 15.08
N PRO A 142 -14.56 -7.66 14.52
CA PRO A 142 -13.13 -7.37 14.53
C PRO A 142 -12.84 -6.11 13.71
N LYS A 143 -11.99 -5.24 14.25
CA LYS A 143 -11.52 -4.06 13.53
C LYS A 143 -10.35 -4.45 12.63
N VAL A 144 -10.48 -4.21 11.33
CA VAL A 144 -9.46 -4.54 10.34
C VAL A 144 -8.87 -3.25 9.76
N THR A 145 -7.55 -3.17 9.71
CA THR A 145 -6.80 -2.07 9.08
C THR A 145 -5.72 -2.62 8.16
N TYR A 146 -5.42 -1.90 7.08
CA TYR A 146 -4.44 -2.29 6.07
C TYR A 146 -3.37 -1.20 5.93
N SER A 147 -2.12 -1.62 5.69
CA SER A 147 -1.02 -0.74 5.34
C SER A 147 -0.07 -1.42 4.34
N ILE A 148 0.65 -0.63 3.53
CA ILE A 148 1.68 -1.14 2.62
C ILE A 148 3.03 -1.14 3.35
N CYS A 149 3.79 -2.23 3.21
CA CYS A 149 5.14 -2.33 3.74
C CYS A 149 6.13 -1.55 2.86
N GLU A 150 7.14 -0.96 3.48
CA GLU A 150 8.19 -0.20 2.78
C GLU A 150 9.04 -1.14 1.93
N ILE A 151 9.34 -0.75 0.68
CA ILE A 151 10.28 -1.48 -0.17
C ILE A 151 11.68 -0.92 0.05
N ARG A 152 12.65 -1.81 0.30
CA ARG A 152 14.08 -1.50 0.39
C ARG A 152 14.91 -2.33 -0.58
#